data_AF-A0A0Q1BP70-F1
#
_entry.id   AF-A0A0Q1BP70-F1
#
_cell.length_a   1.000
_cell.length_b   1.000
_cell.length_c   1.000
_cell.angle_alpha   90.00
_cell.angle_beta   90.00
_cell.angle_gamma   90.00
#
_symmetry.space_group_name_H-M   'P 1'
#
loop_
_entity.id
_entity.type
_entity.pdbx_description
1 polymer ?
#
loop_
_entity_poly.entity_id
_entity_poly.type
_entity_poly.pdbx_seq_one_letter_code
_entity_poly.pdbx_strand_id
1 'polypeptide(L)'
;MRAGAWNENVRIDNDLTIIGGYGGGETVISGDTDGDGIGDGTVVTIDYADVVMTGLTITGGNDDIYRYGIAKPEPVEASGGGITNRGGTLTLNDVTVTGNSAYQGGGIYNDHGTVILNSGTSIADNNPGFTARGEYGTSDSGQGGGVYNDHGTVIMNGDSSISGNTDSGIYNNGGTVSMHDSSSVSDNANDYYGGGVYNRGGTLNMYDSASISGNWARYYGGGVYNTEGGTFVMNGESTIAGNNADEDGGGVYTQSSMFVMNGRSSISDNTGTFGGGVYNGGGGTMNMNDDSSVTHNTATNGGGVYNDIGSTLNTNDDSSITDNSPIQNGGGIFNRMGIVNMNDWSSISDNNATFFGGGVLNSGGTVTMNDQSSITGNMVTRQGGGIYNSCGIVNMNDGAAISGNAATSGGGILNFGGTLNLDPSAVFDNTPNNIVG
;
A
#
# COMPACT_ATOMS: atom_id res chain seq x y z
N MET A 1 35.71 6.34 7.98
CA MET A 1 36.22 4.99 8.26
C MET A 1 36.95 4.49 7.02
N ARG A 2 37.99 3.65 7.18
CA ARG A 2 38.66 3.02 6.02
C ARG A 2 37.88 1.77 5.61
N ALA A 3 38.05 1.34 4.36
CA ALA A 3 37.55 0.06 3.87
C ALA A 3 37.97 -1.09 4.80
N GLY A 4 37.04 -2.00 5.06
CA GLY A 4 37.16 -3.11 6.00
C GLY A 4 35.86 -3.39 6.74
N ALA A 5 35.82 -4.56 7.40
CA ALA A 5 34.76 -4.94 8.32
C ALA A 5 35.12 -4.54 9.75
N TRP A 6 34.19 -3.89 10.42
CA TRP A 6 34.28 -3.39 11.79
C TRP A 6 33.18 -4.08 12.61
N ASN A 7 33.54 -5.10 13.39
CA ASN A 7 32.58 -5.86 14.19
C ASN A 7 32.36 -5.15 15.52
N GLU A 8 31.49 -4.14 15.52
CA GLU A 8 31.26 -3.24 16.64
C GLU A 8 29.78 -2.82 16.70
N ASN A 9 29.24 -2.74 17.91
CA ASN A 9 28.00 -2.03 18.18
C ASN A 9 28.33 -0.61 18.64
N VAL A 10 27.85 0.38 17.90
CA VAL A 10 28.21 1.79 18.05
C VAL A 10 27.05 2.54 18.68
N ARG A 11 27.35 3.35 19.72
CA ARG A 11 26.41 4.28 20.31
C ARG A 11 26.85 5.71 20.06
N ILE A 12 25.92 6.53 19.56
CA ILE A 12 26.14 7.92 19.16
C ILE A 12 25.18 8.83 19.94
N ASP A 13 25.76 9.75 20.71
CA ASP A 13 25.03 10.70 21.58
C ASP A 13 25.40 12.17 21.28
N ASN A 14 26.08 12.41 20.16
CA ASN A 14 26.51 13.74 19.70
C ASN A 14 26.40 13.81 18.17
N ASP A 15 26.17 15.02 17.66
CA ASP A 15 26.10 15.26 16.21
C ASP A 15 27.40 14.87 15.52
N LEU A 16 27.32 14.04 14.49
CA LEU A 16 28.52 13.60 13.77
C LEU A 16 28.24 13.16 12.33
N THR A 17 29.32 13.06 11.56
CA THR A 17 29.31 12.52 10.20
C THR A 17 30.24 11.31 10.10
N ILE A 18 29.71 10.18 9.61
CA ILE A 18 30.46 8.96 9.29
C ILE A 18 30.55 8.81 7.78
N ILE A 19 31.77 8.80 7.25
CA ILE A 19 32.03 8.61 5.81
C ILE A 19 32.83 7.32 5.64
N GLY A 20 32.32 6.38 4.84
CA GLY A 20 33.03 5.17 4.46
C GLY A 20 34.23 5.42 3.53
N GLY A 21 35.09 4.42 3.40
CA GLY A 21 36.15 4.39 2.38
C GLY A 21 35.56 4.34 0.96
N TYR A 22 36.33 4.72 -0.06
CA TYR A 22 35.84 4.89 -1.43
C TYR A 22 35.16 3.63 -2.01
N GLY A 23 33.84 3.69 -2.22
CA GLY A 23 33.03 2.64 -2.85
C GLY A 23 31.98 2.08 -1.89
N GLY A 24 30.69 2.20 -2.24
CA GLY A 24 29.59 1.62 -1.46
C GLY A 24 29.84 0.12 -1.20
N GLY A 25 29.76 -0.28 0.07
CA GLY A 25 29.99 -1.67 0.50
C GLY A 25 31.42 -2.03 0.91
N GLU A 26 32.42 -1.17 0.71
CA GLU A 26 33.79 -1.48 1.16
C GLU A 26 33.99 -1.29 2.67
N THR A 27 33.17 -0.44 3.30
CA THR A 27 33.17 -0.21 4.75
C THR A 27 31.93 -0.84 5.35
N VAL A 28 32.12 -1.85 6.18
CA VAL A 28 31.04 -2.61 6.81
C VAL A 28 31.12 -2.43 8.32
N ILE A 29 30.03 -1.99 8.95
CA ILE A 29 29.84 -2.05 10.40
C ILE A 29 28.93 -3.26 10.65
N SER A 30 29.45 -4.26 11.37
CA SER A 30 28.76 -5.53 11.63
C SER A 30 28.44 -5.68 13.12
N GLY A 31 27.20 -6.03 13.44
CA GLY A 31 26.76 -6.30 14.82
C GLY A 31 27.11 -7.69 15.36
N ASP A 32 27.70 -8.57 14.54
CA ASP A 32 28.24 -9.87 14.94
C ASP A 32 29.60 -9.67 15.64
N THR A 33 29.56 -9.37 16.94
CA THR A 33 30.76 -8.92 17.68
C THR A 33 31.66 -10.06 18.12
N ASP A 34 31.13 -11.28 18.23
CA ASP A 34 31.89 -12.48 18.59
C ASP A 34 32.25 -13.40 17.40
N GLY A 35 31.69 -13.13 16.22
CA GLY A 35 32.01 -13.80 14.97
C GLY A 35 31.37 -15.19 14.84
N ASP A 36 30.30 -15.45 15.60
CA ASP A 36 29.57 -16.71 15.56
C ASP A 36 28.52 -16.77 14.43
N GLY A 37 28.32 -15.65 13.72
CA GLY A 37 27.34 -15.50 12.65
C GLY A 37 25.96 -15.04 13.12
N ILE A 38 25.82 -14.63 14.39
CA ILE A 38 24.60 -14.10 15.00
C ILE A 38 24.91 -12.71 15.58
N GLY A 39 24.04 -11.73 15.32
CA GLY A 39 24.22 -10.39 15.88
C GLY A 39 24.10 -10.32 17.40
N ASP A 40 24.79 -9.35 18.01
CA ASP A 40 24.80 -9.09 19.45
C ASP A 40 24.00 -7.83 19.82
N GLY A 41 22.82 -7.64 19.21
CA GLY A 41 21.96 -6.46 19.38
C GLY A 41 21.96 -5.53 18.18
N THR A 42 21.55 -4.28 18.42
CA THR A 42 21.57 -3.19 17.44
C THR A 42 23.00 -2.81 17.04
N VAL A 43 23.27 -2.71 15.73
CA VAL A 43 24.59 -2.29 15.23
C VAL A 43 24.88 -0.82 15.54
N VAL A 44 23.91 0.07 15.28
CA VAL A 44 24.07 1.51 15.51
C VAL A 44 22.90 2.06 16.32
N THR A 45 23.18 2.61 17.50
CA THR A 45 22.20 3.32 18.32
C THR A 45 22.50 4.80 18.33
N ILE A 46 21.52 5.61 17.94
CA ILE A 46 21.57 7.08 17.95
C ILE A 46 20.61 7.57 19.04
N ASP A 47 21.13 8.34 19.99
CA ASP A 47 20.35 8.94 21.06
C ASP A 47 20.32 10.46 20.91
N TYR A 48 19.20 10.99 20.40
CA TYR A 48 18.89 12.43 20.33
C TYR A 48 19.97 13.28 19.65
N ALA A 49 20.58 12.77 18.57
CA ALA A 49 21.66 13.42 17.84
C ALA A 49 21.37 13.51 16.33
N ASP A 50 21.99 14.47 15.66
CA ASP A 50 21.95 14.58 14.19
C ASP A 50 23.16 13.86 13.58
N VAL A 51 22.89 12.76 12.87
CA VAL A 51 23.91 11.86 12.32
C VAL A 51 23.78 11.77 10.81
N VAL A 52 24.89 12.00 10.11
CA VAL A 52 24.99 11.78 8.66
C VAL A 52 25.90 10.58 8.39
N MET A 53 25.42 9.62 7.62
CA MET A 53 26.20 8.47 7.16
C MET A 53 26.32 8.48 5.63
N THR A 54 27.48 8.08 5.12
CA THR A 54 27.74 8.05 3.67
C THR A 54 28.61 6.88 3.26
N GLY A 55 28.17 6.11 2.26
CA GLY A 55 29.01 5.12 1.56
C GLY A 55 29.44 3.94 2.42
N LEU A 56 28.53 3.37 3.21
CA LEU A 56 28.84 2.26 4.13
C LEU A 56 27.71 1.24 4.22
N THR A 57 28.03 0.05 4.72
CA THR A 57 27.08 -1.04 4.96
C THR A 57 26.92 -1.28 6.46
N ILE A 58 25.68 -1.47 6.91
CA ILE A 58 25.30 -1.84 8.28
C ILE A 58 24.62 -3.21 8.22
N THR A 59 25.17 -4.21 8.91
CA THR A 59 24.73 -5.60 8.79
C THR A 59 24.91 -6.39 10.07
N GLY A 60 24.30 -7.57 10.14
CA GLY A 60 24.58 -8.54 11.18
C GLY A 60 24.13 -8.09 12.57
N GLY A 61 23.24 -7.10 12.67
CA GLY A 61 22.54 -6.79 13.90
C GLY A 61 21.45 -7.79 14.20
N ASN A 62 21.33 -8.20 15.46
CA ASN A 62 20.27 -9.09 15.92
C ASN A 62 19.88 -8.70 17.35
N ASP A 63 18.82 -7.92 17.49
CA ASP A 63 18.26 -7.58 18.80
C ASP A 63 17.05 -8.46 19.17
N ASP A 64 17.06 -9.75 18.84
CA ASP A 64 15.91 -10.62 19.12
C ASP A 64 15.67 -10.82 20.63
N ILE A 65 14.39 -11.02 20.98
CA ILE A 65 13.92 -11.33 22.35
C ILE A 65 14.35 -12.74 22.79
N TYR A 66 14.60 -13.64 21.83
CA TYR A 66 14.95 -15.05 22.08
C TYR A 66 16.37 -15.38 21.62
N ARG A 67 17.36 -15.15 22.50
CA ARG A 67 18.72 -15.67 22.28
C ARG A 67 18.74 -17.17 22.65
N TYR A 68 19.07 -18.07 21.72
CA TYR A 68 19.19 -19.53 21.94
C TYR A 68 17.96 -20.25 22.55
N GLY A 69 16.74 -19.79 22.25
CA GLY A 69 15.51 -20.44 22.73
C GLY A 69 15.16 -20.17 24.20
N ILE A 70 15.80 -19.18 24.81
CA ILE A 70 15.44 -18.64 26.13
C ILE A 70 15.02 -17.18 25.95
N ALA A 71 13.83 -16.83 26.45
CA ALA A 71 13.37 -15.44 26.46
C ALA A 71 14.31 -14.59 27.34
N LYS A 72 14.69 -13.38 26.87
CA LYS A 72 15.36 -12.39 27.72
C LYS A 72 14.48 -12.14 28.97
N PRO A 73 15.03 -12.11 30.21
CA PRO A 73 14.23 -12.09 31.44
C PRO A 73 13.44 -10.80 31.75
N GLU A 74 13.37 -9.83 30.85
CA GLU A 74 12.77 -8.50 31.09
C GLU A 74 12.05 -8.03 29.80
N PRO A 75 11.09 -7.09 29.86
CA PRO A 75 10.44 -6.55 28.68
C PRO A 75 11.43 -5.64 27.95
N VAL A 76 12.32 -6.23 27.14
CA VAL A 76 13.17 -5.49 26.22
C VAL A 76 12.41 -5.42 24.91
N GLU A 77 11.91 -4.23 24.56
CA GLU A 77 11.49 -3.96 23.18
C GLU A 77 12.74 -4.11 22.31
N ALA A 78 12.74 -5.23 21.58
CA ALA A 78 13.77 -5.65 20.66
C ALA A 78 13.66 -4.80 19.39
N SER A 79 14.48 -3.75 19.27
CA SER A 79 14.21 -2.67 18.32
C SER A 79 15.46 -2.30 17.52
N GLY A 80 15.32 -2.17 16.21
CA GLY A 80 16.34 -1.65 15.31
C GLY A 80 17.55 -2.58 15.21
N GLY A 81 17.42 -3.67 14.45
CA GLY A 81 18.51 -4.64 14.30
C GLY A 81 19.75 -3.97 13.72
N GLY A 82 19.59 -3.28 12.58
CA GLY A 82 20.65 -2.47 12.00
C GLY A 82 20.84 -1.16 12.77
N ILE A 83 19.81 -0.32 12.79
CA ILE A 83 19.87 1.03 13.36
C ILE A 83 18.68 1.29 14.27
N THR A 84 18.95 1.84 15.45
CA THR A 84 17.95 2.48 16.30
C THR A 84 18.18 3.98 16.32
N ASN A 85 17.19 4.77 15.91
CA ASN A 85 17.18 6.23 15.98
C ASN A 85 16.17 6.71 17.03
N ARG A 86 16.65 7.10 18.21
CA ARG A 86 15.82 7.61 19.33
C ARG A 86 15.83 9.12 19.33
N GLY A 87 14.86 9.72 18.65
CA GLY A 87 14.87 11.16 18.36
C GLY A 87 16.04 11.57 17.46
N GLY A 88 16.18 12.87 17.21
CA GLY A 88 17.23 13.41 16.33
C GLY A 88 17.02 13.08 14.84
N THR A 89 17.98 13.46 14.00
CA THR A 89 17.93 13.27 12.54
C THR A 89 19.02 12.31 12.06
N LEU A 90 18.64 11.18 11.50
CA LEU A 90 19.52 10.27 10.77
C LEU A 90 19.43 10.53 9.26
N THR A 91 20.52 10.93 8.63
CA THR A 91 20.60 11.06 7.17
C THR A 91 21.54 10.02 6.57
N LEU A 92 21.01 9.20 5.66
CA LEU A 92 21.72 8.15 4.95
C LEU A 92 21.93 8.54 3.49
N ASN A 93 23.16 8.46 2.99
CA ASN A 93 23.51 8.74 1.60
C ASN A 93 24.33 7.56 1.05
N ASP A 94 23.85 6.86 0.03
CA ASP A 94 24.58 5.70 -0.51
C ASP A 94 24.95 4.68 0.60
N VAL A 95 23.98 4.39 1.49
CA VAL A 95 24.15 3.46 2.61
C VAL A 95 23.32 2.20 2.38
N THR A 96 23.88 1.04 2.70
CA THR A 96 23.15 -0.23 2.70
C THR A 96 22.90 -0.70 4.13
N VAL A 97 21.65 -0.96 4.49
CA VAL A 97 21.28 -1.62 5.76
C VAL A 97 20.68 -2.98 5.42
N THR A 98 21.37 -4.06 5.74
CA THR A 98 21.00 -5.40 5.26
C THR A 98 21.30 -6.53 6.22
N GLY A 99 20.55 -7.64 6.13
CA GLY A 99 20.82 -8.84 6.91
C GLY A 99 20.71 -8.62 8.43
N ASN A 100 19.86 -7.69 8.85
CA ASN A 100 19.63 -7.38 10.25
C ASN A 100 18.29 -7.95 10.73
N SER A 101 18.20 -8.22 12.04
CA SER A 101 17.06 -8.84 12.69
C SER A 101 16.67 -8.11 13.98
N ALA A 102 15.39 -7.77 14.14
CA ALA A 102 14.84 -7.26 15.40
C ALA A 102 13.32 -7.40 15.40
N TYR A 103 12.67 -7.46 16.56
CA TYR A 103 11.22 -7.57 16.63
C TYR A 103 10.51 -6.38 15.98
N GLN A 104 11.06 -5.18 16.14
CA GLN A 104 10.61 -3.96 15.46
C GLN A 104 11.76 -3.37 14.65
N GLY A 105 11.54 -3.14 13.35
CA GLY A 105 12.53 -2.48 12.50
C GLY A 105 13.79 -3.32 12.34
N GLY A 106 13.71 -4.44 11.64
CA GLY A 106 14.87 -5.31 11.39
C GLY A 106 16.05 -4.50 10.85
N GLY A 107 15.82 -3.67 9.84
CA GLY A 107 16.78 -2.68 9.34
C GLY A 107 16.88 -1.46 10.24
N ILE A 108 15.80 -0.69 10.37
CA ILE A 108 15.77 0.57 11.12
C ILE A 108 14.54 0.63 12.04
N TYR A 109 14.76 0.99 13.30
CA TYR A 109 13.72 1.45 14.21
C TYR A 109 13.89 2.95 14.47
N ASN A 110 12.85 3.73 14.17
CA ASN A 110 12.82 5.18 14.36
C ASN A 110 11.76 5.55 15.39
N ASP A 111 12.20 6.06 16.53
CA ASP A 111 11.36 6.44 17.67
C ASP A 111 11.34 7.96 17.80
N HIS A 112 10.24 8.60 17.39
CA HIS A 112 10.01 10.05 17.40
C HIS A 112 11.10 10.89 16.68
N GLY A 113 12.03 10.26 15.97
CA GLY A 113 13.11 10.90 15.22
C GLY A 113 12.77 11.12 13.75
N THR A 114 13.74 11.60 12.98
CA THR A 114 13.65 11.73 11.52
C THR A 114 14.71 10.88 10.85
N VAL A 115 14.31 10.02 9.91
CA VAL A 115 15.20 9.24 9.05
C VAL A 115 15.05 9.75 7.61
N ILE A 116 16.17 10.10 6.99
CA ILE A 116 16.24 10.58 5.60
C ILE A 116 17.08 9.58 4.81
N LEU A 117 16.45 8.92 3.84
CA LEU A 117 17.09 8.02 2.87
C LEU A 117 17.30 8.81 1.58
N ASN A 118 18.54 9.19 1.29
CA ASN A 118 18.88 9.84 0.01
C ASN A 118 19.31 8.81 -1.03
N SER A 119 19.49 9.27 -2.27
CA SER A 119 19.91 8.46 -3.42
C SER A 119 21.01 7.44 -3.10
N GLY A 120 20.88 6.25 -3.67
CA GLY A 120 21.75 5.10 -3.45
C GLY A 120 21.56 4.38 -2.11
N THR A 121 20.69 4.88 -1.22
CA THR A 121 20.43 4.20 0.07
C THR A 121 19.48 3.02 -0.12
N SER A 122 19.82 1.87 0.45
CA SER A 122 19.02 0.64 0.38
C SER A 122 18.84 0.00 1.76
N ILE A 123 17.60 -0.21 2.18
CA ILE A 123 17.23 -1.01 3.36
C ILE A 123 16.67 -2.34 2.88
N ALA A 124 17.51 -3.38 2.85
CA ALA A 124 17.16 -4.61 2.15
C ALA A 124 17.49 -5.90 2.89
N ASP A 125 16.69 -6.94 2.68
CA ASP A 125 16.91 -8.28 3.23
C ASP A 125 17.03 -8.29 4.77
N ASN A 126 16.24 -7.44 5.43
CA ASN A 126 16.13 -7.44 6.88
C ASN A 126 14.86 -8.18 7.31
N ASN A 127 14.86 -8.72 8.52
CA ASN A 127 13.84 -9.64 8.99
C ASN A 127 13.33 -9.25 10.38
N PRO A 128 12.03 -9.43 10.68
CA PRO A 128 11.58 -9.43 12.06
C PRO A 128 12.27 -10.56 12.82
N GLY A 129 12.77 -10.24 13.99
CA GLY A 129 13.32 -11.20 14.93
C GLY A 129 12.40 -12.39 15.19
N PHE A 130 12.98 -13.52 15.61
CA PHE A 130 12.22 -14.76 15.81
C PHE A 130 10.97 -14.52 16.66
N THR A 131 9.81 -14.47 16.02
CA THR A 131 8.52 -14.60 16.69
C THR A 131 8.30 -16.09 16.87
N ALA A 132 8.37 -16.58 18.11
CA ALA A 132 7.84 -17.90 18.41
C ALA A 132 6.41 -17.94 17.89
N ARG A 133 6.15 -18.76 16.87
CA ARG A 133 4.79 -19.00 16.36
C ARG A 133 3.92 -19.40 17.54
N GLY A 134 3.06 -18.49 17.98
CA GLY A 134 1.91 -18.71 18.84
C GLY A 134 2.15 -19.54 20.11
N GLU A 135 2.39 -18.87 21.23
CA GLU A 135 1.97 -19.40 22.55
C GLU A 135 0.94 -18.50 23.26
N TYR A 136 0.76 -17.23 22.81
CA TYR A 136 -0.14 -16.27 23.50
C TYR A 136 -1.28 -15.67 22.66
N GLY A 137 -1.48 -16.09 21.42
CA GLY A 137 -2.69 -15.73 20.67
C GLY A 137 -2.91 -14.23 20.43
N THR A 138 -1.89 -13.39 20.60
CA THR A 138 -1.89 -12.00 20.13
C THR A 138 -1.23 -11.93 18.76
N SER A 139 -1.87 -11.18 17.88
CA SER A 139 -1.68 -11.14 16.41
C SER A 139 -0.49 -10.32 15.93
N ASP A 140 0.46 -9.98 16.80
CA ASP A 140 1.55 -9.07 16.44
C ASP A 140 2.78 -9.88 15.98
N SER A 141 2.79 -10.25 14.69
CA SER A 141 4.03 -10.58 14.01
C SER A 141 5.01 -9.42 14.12
N GLY A 142 6.31 -9.70 14.11
CA GLY A 142 7.34 -8.67 14.29
C GLY A 142 7.14 -7.54 13.28
N GLN A 143 7.17 -6.30 13.75
CA GLN A 143 6.61 -5.18 13.01
C GLN A 143 7.71 -4.52 12.17
N GLY A 144 7.61 -4.61 10.84
CA GLY A 144 8.49 -3.90 9.91
C GLY A 144 9.90 -4.51 9.81
N GLY A 145 10.09 -5.48 8.92
CA GLY A 145 11.43 -6.02 8.66
C GLY A 145 12.39 -4.96 8.16
N GLY A 146 11.92 -4.06 7.29
CA GLY A 146 12.72 -2.94 6.80
C GLY A 146 12.82 -1.81 7.82
N VAL A 147 11.76 -1.01 7.92
CA VAL A 147 11.70 0.18 8.78
C VAL A 147 10.47 0.16 9.67
N TYR A 148 10.65 0.31 10.98
CA TYR A 148 9.58 0.60 11.93
C TYR A 148 9.67 2.06 12.36
N ASN A 149 8.63 2.84 12.07
CA ASN A 149 8.54 4.26 12.39
C ASN A 149 7.47 4.50 13.46
N ASP A 150 7.91 4.77 14.68
CA ASP A 150 7.05 5.07 15.82
C ASP A 150 6.93 6.57 16.05
N HIS A 151 5.82 7.16 15.62
CA HIS A 151 5.53 8.59 15.77
C HIS A 151 6.62 9.53 15.20
N GLY A 152 7.57 9.00 14.43
CA GLY A 152 8.66 9.73 13.79
C GLY A 152 8.37 10.08 12.34
N THR A 153 9.40 10.52 11.63
CA THR A 153 9.35 10.86 10.20
C THR A 153 10.35 10.01 9.41
N VAL A 154 9.90 9.43 8.29
CA VAL A 154 10.76 8.80 7.28
C VAL A 154 10.60 9.54 5.96
N ILE A 155 11.71 9.96 5.37
CA ILE A 155 11.75 10.65 4.07
C ILE A 155 12.61 9.81 3.12
N MET A 156 12.06 9.41 1.99
CA MET A 156 12.75 8.68 0.93
C MET A 156 12.89 9.60 -0.29
N ASN A 157 14.12 9.79 -0.77
CA ASN A 157 14.44 10.69 -1.87
C ASN A 157 15.21 9.98 -2.98
N GLY A 158 15.16 10.52 -4.19
CA GLY A 158 15.91 9.99 -5.33
C GLY A 158 15.57 8.53 -5.61
N ASP A 159 16.57 7.67 -5.73
CA ASP A 159 16.44 6.23 -6.00
C ASP A 159 16.61 5.38 -4.74
N SER A 160 16.36 5.94 -3.54
CA SER A 160 16.42 5.17 -2.29
C SER A 160 15.37 4.05 -2.28
N SER A 161 15.73 2.87 -1.76
CA SER A 161 14.87 1.68 -1.78
C SER A 161 14.72 0.99 -0.42
N ILE A 162 13.55 0.40 -0.20
CA ILE A 162 13.27 -0.53 0.90
C ILE A 162 12.73 -1.83 0.29
N SER A 163 13.54 -2.89 0.29
CA SER A 163 13.23 -4.06 -0.55
C SER A 163 13.64 -5.42 -0.01
N GLY A 164 12.90 -6.47 -0.36
CA GLY A 164 13.28 -7.84 0.01
C GLY A 164 13.22 -8.12 1.52
N ASN A 165 12.59 -7.24 2.30
CA ASN A 165 12.44 -7.45 3.73
C ASN A 165 11.30 -8.45 3.99
N THR A 166 11.47 -9.29 5.00
CA THR A 166 10.39 -10.14 5.52
C THR A 166 9.56 -9.33 6.51
N ASP A 167 8.24 -9.52 6.57
CA ASP A 167 7.27 -8.55 7.11
C ASP A 167 7.15 -7.28 6.25
N SER A 168 6.46 -6.25 6.75
CA SER A 168 6.27 -4.99 6.05
C SER A 168 7.62 -4.35 5.73
N GLY A 169 7.77 -3.83 4.50
CA GLY A 169 8.90 -2.95 4.17
C GLY A 169 8.95 -1.75 5.11
N ILE A 170 7.80 -1.09 5.32
CA ILE A 170 7.64 0.00 6.28
C ILE A 170 6.44 -0.28 7.18
N TYR A 171 6.64 -0.21 8.49
CA TYR A 171 5.58 -0.13 9.48
C TYR A 171 5.54 1.27 10.07
N ASN A 172 4.47 2.04 9.78
CA ASN A 172 4.29 3.41 10.25
C ASN A 172 3.22 3.46 11.35
N ASN A 173 3.64 3.61 12.60
CA ASN A 173 2.78 3.69 13.77
C ASN A 173 2.61 5.16 14.20
N GLY A 174 1.55 5.81 13.74
CA GLY A 174 1.24 7.22 14.08
C GLY A 174 2.24 8.26 13.54
N GLY A 175 3.27 7.86 12.81
CA GLY A 175 4.29 8.73 12.24
C GLY A 175 3.97 9.21 10.82
N THR A 176 4.96 9.80 10.15
CA THR A 176 4.88 10.25 8.75
C THR A 176 5.91 9.56 7.88
N VAL A 177 5.50 9.04 6.73
CA VAL A 177 6.37 8.52 5.68
C VAL A 177 6.12 9.35 4.41
N SER A 178 7.17 9.90 3.81
CA SER A 178 7.10 10.63 2.55
C SER A 178 8.09 10.07 1.54
N MET A 179 7.57 9.60 0.40
CA MET A 179 8.33 9.09 -0.73
C MET A 179 8.34 10.13 -1.84
N HIS A 180 9.53 10.51 -2.30
CA HIS A 180 9.77 11.50 -3.35
C HIS A 180 10.54 10.89 -4.53
N ASP A 181 10.55 11.61 -5.65
CA ASP A 181 11.29 11.26 -6.86
C ASP A 181 11.01 9.81 -7.32
N SER A 182 12.04 8.99 -7.47
CA SER A 182 11.98 7.59 -7.92
C SER A 182 12.12 6.58 -6.77
N SER A 183 11.82 7.00 -5.54
CA SER A 183 12.02 6.14 -4.36
C SER A 183 11.05 4.96 -4.36
N SER A 184 11.48 3.82 -3.82
CA SER A 184 10.74 2.56 -3.96
C SER A 184 10.61 1.73 -2.69
N VAL A 185 9.45 1.09 -2.53
CA VAL A 185 9.20 0.01 -1.57
C VAL A 185 8.79 -1.23 -2.35
N SER A 186 9.66 -2.23 -2.44
CA SER A 186 9.42 -3.36 -3.34
C SER A 186 9.79 -4.73 -2.80
N ASP A 187 9.11 -5.77 -3.30
CA ASP A 187 9.48 -7.17 -3.04
C ASP A 187 9.54 -7.53 -1.54
N ASN A 188 8.81 -6.80 -0.71
CA ASN A 188 8.67 -7.11 0.71
C ASN A 188 7.52 -8.10 0.91
N ALA A 189 7.66 -9.00 1.87
CA ALA A 189 6.73 -10.11 2.06
C ALA A 189 6.29 -10.24 3.52
N ASN A 190 5.01 -9.96 3.79
CA ASN A 190 4.41 -10.05 5.11
C ASN A 190 3.41 -11.22 5.21
N ASP A 191 3.62 -12.11 6.18
CA ASP A 191 2.67 -13.19 6.52
C ASP A 191 1.38 -12.65 7.18
N TYR A 192 1.24 -11.34 7.33
CA TYR A 192 0.12 -10.62 7.95
C TYR A 192 -0.44 -9.51 7.04
N TYR A 193 -0.17 -8.24 7.35
CA TYR A 193 -0.81 -7.07 6.70
C TYR A 193 0.22 -6.09 6.16
N GLY A 194 -0.09 -5.40 5.05
CA GLY A 194 0.74 -4.30 4.55
C GLY A 194 2.09 -4.77 4.06
N GLY A 195 2.13 -5.55 2.97
CA GLY A 195 3.39 -6.14 2.45
C GLY A 195 4.46 -5.09 2.20
N GLY A 196 4.10 -4.03 1.46
CA GLY A 196 4.98 -2.86 1.29
C GLY A 196 4.95 -1.95 2.51
N VAL A 197 3.79 -1.35 2.78
CA VAL A 197 3.60 -0.37 3.86
C VAL A 197 2.38 -0.71 4.72
N TYR A 198 2.59 -0.84 6.02
CA TYR A 198 1.53 -0.78 7.01
C TYR A 198 1.46 0.64 7.57
N ASN A 199 0.38 1.37 7.31
CA ASN A 199 0.12 2.70 7.86
C ASN A 199 -0.98 2.65 8.94
N ARG A 200 -0.57 2.68 10.21
CA ARG A 200 -1.45 2.59 11.39
C ARG A 200 -1.63 3.96 12.03
N GLY A 201 -2.74 4.63 11.74
CA GLY A 201 -3.04 5.96 12.28
C GLY A 201 -2.04 7.06 11.90
N GLY A 202 -1.09 6.76 11.01
CA GLY A 202 -0.07 7.69 10.53
C GLY A 202 -0.41 8.32 9.18
N THR A 203 0.57 9.01 8.61
CA THR A 203 0.48 9.60 7.26
C THR A 203 1.48 8.95 6.31
N LEU A 204 1.02 8.46 5.18
CA LEU A 204 1.85 8.04 4.04
C LEU A 204 1.62 9.01 2.88
N ASN A 205 2.70 9.57 2.34
CA ASN A 205 2.66 10.41 1.15
C ASN A 205 3.58 9.85 0.07
N MET A 206 3.08 9.77 -1.17
CA MET A 206 3.87 9.49 -2.36
C MET A 206 3.80 10.69 -3.30
N TYR A 207 4.95 11.10 -3.83
CA TYR A 207 5.10 12.22 -4.73
C TYR A 207 5.92 11.84 -5.96
N ASP A 208 5.82 12.70 -6.98
CA ASP A 208 6.63 12.64 -8.20
C ASP A 208 6.47 11.32 -8.95
N SER A 209 7.40 10.38 -8.82
CA SER A 209 7.37 9.07 -9.49
C SER A 209 7.60 7.91 -8.51
N ALA A 210 7.28 8.12 -7.23
CA ALA A 210 7.48 7.14 -6.18
C ALA A 210 6.68 5.86 -6.44
N SER A 211 7.21 4.70 -6.04
CA SER A 211 6.60 3.40 -6.37
C SER A 211 6.51 2.43 -5.19
N ILE A 212 5.38 1.73 -5.07
CA ILE A 212 5.20 0.56 -4.18
C ILE A 212 4.85 -0.65 -5.05
N SER A 213 5.75 -1.62 -5.18
CA SER A 213 5.59 -2.68 -6.18
C SER A 213 6.08 -4.07 -5.79
N GLY A 214 5.43 -5.11 -6.30
CA GLY A 214 5.90 -6.49 -6.10
C GLY A 214 5.81 -6.98 -4.65
N ASN A 215 5.10 -6.26 -3.79
CA ASN A 215 4.98 -6.64 -2.39
C ASN A 215 3.86 -7.67 -2.19
N TRP A 216 4.02 -8.51 -1.17
CA TRP A 216 3.07 -9.57 -0.85
C TRP A 216 2.59 -9.49 0.59
N ALA A 217 1.28 -9.64 0.81
CA ALA A 217 0.68 -9.80 2.12
C ALA A 217 -0.23 -11.04 2.15
N ARG A 218 -0.20 -11.81 3.23
CA ARG A 218 -1.13 -12.93 3.41
C ARG A 218 -2.59 -12.48 3.59
N TYR A 219 -2.83 -11.36 4.27
CA TYR A 219 -4.18 -10.89 4.55
C TYR A 219 -4.51 -9.65 3.72
N TYR A 220 -4.15 -8.46 4.20
CA TYR A 220 -4.67 -7.20 3.64
C TYR A 220 -3.56 -6.28 3.17
N GLY A 221 -3.80 -5.60 2.04
CA GLY A 221 -2.92 -4.54 1.56
C GLY A 221 -1.58 -5.10 1.09
N GLY A 222 -1.55 -5.76 -0.07
CA GLY A 222 -0.29 -6.29 -0.64
C GLY A 222 0.75 -5.17 -0.78
N GLY A 223 0.34 -4.04 -1.35
CA GLY A 223 1.14 -2.81 -1.38
C GLY A 223 1.02 -2.01 -0.09
N VAL A 224 -0.20 -1.51 0.21
CA VAL A 224 -0.46 -0.62 1.35
C VAL A 224 -1.65 -1.10 2.17
N TYR A 225 -1.48 -1.19 3.49
CA TYR A 225 -2.57 -1.34 4.45
C TYR A 225 -2.71 -0.06 5.29
N ASN A 226 -3.79 0.69 5.06
CA ASN A 226 -4.07 1.97 5.71
C ASN A 226 -5.24 1.83 6.70
N THR A 227 -4.99 2.02 7.99
CA THR A 227 -5.97 1.72 9.04
C THR A 227 -5.90 2.70 10.21
N GLU A 228 -6.85 2.56 11.14
CA GLU A 228 -6.94 3.32 12.39
C GLU A 228 -6.94 4.85 12.20
N GLY A 229 -7.62 5.34 11.16
CA GLY A 229 -7.69 6.77 10.85
C GLY A 229 -6.44 7.30 10.12
N GLY A 230 -5.62 6.40 9.57
CA GLY A 230 -4.48 6.76 8.75
C GLY A 230 -4.86 7.56 7.51
N THR A 231 -3.93 8.40 7.07
CA THR A 231 -4.04 9.16 5.82
C THR A 231 -3.03 8.64 4.82
N PHE A 232 -3.51 8.29 3.63
CA PHE A 232 -2.65 7.96 2.49
C PHE A 232 -2.92 8.92 1.34
N VAL A 233 -1.87 9.56 0.82
CA VAL A 233 -1.96 10.46 -0.33
C VAL A 233 -0.95 10.04 -1.40
N MET A 234 -1.43 9.80 -2.62
CA MET A 234 -0.62 9.66 -3.83
C MET A 234 -0.75 10.92 -4.69
N ASN A 235 0.37 11.46 -5.15
CA ASN A 235 0.42 12.59 -6.06
C ASN A 235 1.47 12.36 -7.16
N GLY A 236 1.40 13.18 -8.21
CA GLY A 236 2.28 13.04 -9.37
C GLY A 236 2.04 11.69 -10.07
N GLU A 237 3.05 11.23 -10.80
CA GLU A 237 3.06 9.97 -11.54
C GLU A 237 3.43 8.78 -10.63
N SER A 238 3.00 8.82 -9.36
CA SER A 238 3.26 7.76 -8.37
C SER A 238 2.52 6.47 -8.71
N THR A 239 3.12 5.31 -8.40
CA THR A 239 2.59 4.01 -8.82
C THR A 239 2.47 2.99 -7.68
N ILE A 240 1.38 2.21 -7.67
CA ILE A 240 1.24 0.98 -6.89
C ILE A 240 1.00 -0.17 -7.86
N ALA A 241 2.00 -1.02 -8.05
CA ALA A 241 1.98 -1.99 -9.15
C ALA A 241 2.39 -3.41 -8.78
N GLY A 242 1.67 -4.41 -9.28
CA GLY A 242 2.11 -5.81 -9.17
C GLY A 242 2.15 -6.35 -7.73
N ASN A 243 1.38 -5.78 -6.81
CA ASN A 243 1.30 -6.24 -5.44
C ASN A 243 0.20 -7.31 -5.27
N ASN A 244 0.37 -8.19 -4.29
CA ASN A 244 -0.56 -9.28 -4.05
C ASN A 244 -0.98 -9.36 -2.58
N ALA A 245 -2.28 -9.42 -2.34
CA ALA A 245 -2.86 -9.86 -1.08
C ALA A 245 -3.57 -11.21 -1.29
N ASP A 246 -3.33 -12.21 -0.45
CA ASP A 246 -4.09 -13.46 -0.58
C ASP A 246 -5.57 -13.25 -0.17
N GLU A 247 -5.84 -12.31 0.76
CA GLU A 247 -7.19 -11.78 1.00
C GLU A 247 -7.36 -10.44 0.26
N ASP A 248 -7.60 -9.32 0.92
CA ASP A 248 -8.21 -8.14 0.28
C ASP A 248 -7.25 -6.97 0.03
N GLY A 249 -7.55 -6.18 -1.00
CA GLY A 249 -6.79 -4.98 -1.35
C GLY A 249 -5.39 -5.33 -1.84
N GLY A 250 -5.30 -5.91 -3.05
CA GLY A 250 -4.03 -6.32 -3.63
C GLY A 250 -3.02 -5.18 -3.68
N GLY A 251 -3.45 -4.02 -4.21
CA GLY A 251 -2.68 -2.78 -4.16
C GLY A 251 -2.83 -2.09 -2.82
N VAL A 252 -4.05 -1.65 -2.50
CA VAL A 252 -4.37 -0.86 -1.31
C VAL A 252 -5.55 -1.47 -0.57
N TYR A 253 -5.43 -1.61 0.75
CA TYR A 253 -6.55 -1.83 1.63
C TYR A 253 -6.68 -0.63 2.57
N THR A 254 -7.83 0.05 2.57
CA THR A 254 -8.12 1.16 3.48
C THR A 254 -9.32 0.82 4.37
N GLN A 255 -9.17 1.03 5.67
CA GLN A 255 -10.22 0.77 6.66
C GLN A 255 -10.37 1.92 7.65
N SER A 256 -11.58 2.47 7.73
CA SER A 256 -11.89 3.61 8.62
C SER A 256 -10.91 4.78 8.46
N SER A 257 -10.40 4.95 7.23
CA SER A 257 -9.22 5.77 6.91
C SER A 257 -9.42 6.49 5.58
N MET A 258 -8.55 7.48 5.31
CA MET A 258 -8.63 8.30 4.10
C MET A 258 -7.54 7.89 3.10
N PHE A 259 -7.94 7.70 1.85
CA PHE A 259 -7.04 7.54 0.71
C PHE A 259 -7.36 8.58 -0.37
N VAL A 260 -6.37 9.37 -0.78
CA VAL A 260 -6.47 10.35 -1.85
C VAL A 260 -5.44 10.05 -2.92
N MET A 261 -5.86 10.04 -4.17
CA MET A 261 -5.04 9.74 -5.33
C MET A 261 -5.20 10.88 -6.35
N ASN A 262 -4.09 11.56 -6.65
CA ASN A 262 -4.05 12.72 -7.54
C ASN A 262 -2.90 12.62 -8.55
N GLY A 263 -2.87 13.55 -9.51
CA GLY A 263 -1.68 13.91 -10.28
C GLY A 263 -1.25 12.91 -11.36
N ARG A 264 -2.16 12.16 -11.98
CA ARG A 264 -1.86 11.01 -12.88
C ARG A 264 -1.24 9.81 -12.18
N SER A 265 -1.48 9.66 -10.88
CA SER A 265 -1.08 8.44 -10.18
C SER A 265 -1.79 7.22 -10.76
N SER A 266 -1.21 6.03 -10.56
CA SER A 266 -1.79 4.77 -11.06
C SER A 266 -1.70 3.60 -10.07
N ILE A 267 -2.76 2.79 -10.00
CA ILE A 267 -2.78 1.50 -9.30
C ILE A 267 -3.01 0.40 -10.34
N SER A 268 -2.01 -0.46 -10.57
CA SER A 268 -2.10 -1.46 -11.63
C SER A 268 -1.58 -2.85 -11.32
N ASP A 269 -2.07 -3.84 -12.05
CA ASP A 269 -1.56 -5.22 -12.02
C ASP A 269 -1.57 -5.88 -10.63
N ASN A 270 -2.40 -5.37 -9.72
CA ASN A 270 -2.48 -5.89 -8.37
C ASN A 270 -3.52 -7.00 -8.28
N THR A 271 -3.28 -7.95 -7.37
CA THR A 271 -4.13 -9.13 -7.18
C THR A 271 -4.62 -9.24 -5.75
N GLY A 272 -5.93 -9.46 -5.59
CA GLY A 272 -6.58 -9.71 -4.30
C GLY A 272 -7.81 -10.62 -4.42
N THR A 273 -8.43 -10.96 -3.31
CA THR A 273 -9.72 -11.65 -3.23
C THR A 273 -10.85 -10.63 -3.44
N PHE A 274 -10.88 -9.54 -2.69
CA PHE A 274 -11.74 -8.39 -2.95
C PHE A 274 -10.92 -7.12 -3.16
N GLY A 275 -11.22 -6.38 -4.22
CA GLY A 275 -10.50 -5.15 -4.55
C GLY A 275 -9.09 -5.46 -5.04
N GLY A 276 -8.95 -5.82 -6.31
CA GLY A 276 -7.63 -6.16 -6.87
C GLY A 276 -6.69 -4.97 -6.75
N GLY A 277 -7.16 -3.80 -7.21
CA GLY A 277 -6.49 -2.53 -6.99
C GLY A 277 -6.71 -2.04 -5.56
N VAL A 278 -7.96 -1.79 -5.19
CA VAL A 278 -8.31 -1.19 -3.90
C VAL A 278 -9.48 -1.88 -3.21
N TYR A 279 -9.32 -2.19 -1.93
CA TYR A 279 -10.41 -2.47 -1.01
C TYR A 279 -10.65 -1.25 -0.12
N ASN A 280 -11.85 -0.67 -0.18
CA ASN A 280 -12.28 0.45 0.65
C ASN A 280 -13.36 -0.03 1.64
N GLY A 281 -13.01 -0.10 2.92
CA GLY A 281 -13.86 -0.67 3.96
C GLY A 281 -13.96 0.14 5.24
N GLY A 282 -14.82 -0.31 6.17
CA GLY A 282 -14.94 0.26 7.51
C GLY A 282 -15.41 1.72 7.55
N GLY A 283 -16.10 2.21 6.51
CA GLY A 283 -16.42 3.63 6.40
C GLY A 283 -15.27 4.49 5.89
N GLY A 284 -14.27 3.88 5.24
CA GLY A 284 -13.19 4.58 4.57
C GLY A 284 -13.67 5.46 3.42
N THR A 285 -12.86 6.45 3.06
CA THR A 285 -13.10 7.32 1.91
C THR A 285 -11.91 7.24 0.96
N MET A 286 -12.20 6.91 -0.30
CA MET A 286 -11.24 6.96 -1.41
C MET A 286 -11.64 8.08 -2.37
N ASN A 287 -10.71 8.99 -2.67
CA ASN A 287 -10.88 10.03 -3.67
C ASN A 287 -9.85 9.85 -4.78
N MET A 288 -10.31 9.70 -6.02
CA MET A 288 -9.48 9.75 -7.22
C MET A 288 -9.73 11.09 -7.92
N ASN A 289 -8.69 11.86 -8.15
CA ASN A 289 -8.73 13.15 -8.84
C ASN A 289 -7.60 13.24 -9.86
N ASP A 290 -7.61 14.31 -10.66
CA ASP A 290 -6.52 14.73 -11.54
C ASP A 290 -5.97 13.61 -12.43
N ASP A 291 -6.76 13.09 -13.37
CA ASP A 291 -6.36 12.06 -14.35
C ASP A 291 -5.85 10.73 -13.71
N SER A 292 -6.24 10.42 -12.47
CA SER A 292 -5.76 9.21 -11.77
C SER A 292 -6.41 7.93 -12.31
N SER A 293 -5.69 6.80 -12.24
CA SER A 293 -6.14 5.53 -12.85
C SER A 293 -6.03 4.29 -11.95
N VAL A 294 -7.04 3.41 -12.01
CA VAL A 294 -7.01 2.05 -11.44
C VAL A 294 -7.21 1.05 -12.57
N THR A 295 -6.18 0.27 -12.90
CA THR A 295 -6.17 -0.51 -14.15
C THR A 295 -5.53 -1.88 -14.09
N HIS A 296 -5.96 -2.83 -14.93
CA HIS A 296 -5.35 -4.17 -15.04
C HIS A 296 -5.31 -4.97 -13.73
N ASN A 297 -6.16 -4.62 -12.75
CA ASN A 297 -6.20 -5.32 -11.49
C ASN A 297 -7.14 -6.52 -11.55
N THR A 298 -6.80 -7.56 -10.77
CA THR A 298 -7.51 -8.84 -10.74
C THR A 298 -7.99 -9.14 -9.33
N ALA A 299 -9.27 -9.51 -9.20
CA ALA A 299 -9.80 -10.02 -7.94
C ALA A 299 -10.89 -11.08 -8.10
N THR A 300 -11.41 -11.65 -7.02
CA THR A 300 -12.68 -12.38 -7.11
C THR A 300 -13.84 -11.42 -7.34
N ASN A 301 -13.90 -10.32 -6.59
CA ASN A 301 -14.89 -9.25 -6.76
C ASN A 301 -14.25 -7.87 -6.70
N GLY A 302 -14.74 -6.93 -7.52
CA GLY A 302 -14.20 -5.58 -7.59
C GLY A 302 -12.80 -5.63 -8.16
N GLY A 303 -12.68 -5.87 -9.47
CA GLY A 303 -11.37 -6.01 -10.12
C GLY A 303 -10.49 -4.79 -9.85
N GLY A 304 -11.04 -3.60 -10.14
CA GLY A 304 -10.43 -2.33 -9.75
C GLY A 304 -10.65 -2.04 -8.27
N VAL A 305 -11.91 -1.80 -7.88
CA VAL A 305 -12.27 -1.36 -6.53
C VAL A 305 -13.40 -2.20 -5.92
N TYR A 306 -13.22 -2.62 -4.66
CA TYR A 306 -14.29 -3.11 -3.82
C TYR A 306 -14.64 -2.04 -2.77
N ASN A 307 -15.84 -1.47 -2.87
CA ASN A 307 -16.34 -0.45 -1.96
C ASN A 307 -17.37 -1.06 -1.01
N ASP A 308 -16.96 -1.29 0.25
CA ASP A 308 -17.77 -2.00 1.24
C ASP A 308 -18.67 -1.06 2.05
N ILE A 309 -19.48 -1.67 2.92
CA ILE A 309 -20.53 -1.01 3.70
C ILE A 309 -20.05 0.26 4.40
N GLY A 310 -20.82 1.34 4.21
CA GLY A 310 -20.55 2.65 4.79
C GLY A 310 -19.39 3.41 4.16
N SER A 311 -18.64 2.81 3.23
CA SER A 311 -17.47 3.42 2.61
C SER A 311 -17.87 4.23 1.37
N THR A 312 -17.08 5.25 1.05
CA THR A 312 -17.32 6.16 -0.07
C THR A 312 -16.16 6.13 -1.05
N LEU A 313 -16.47 5.94 -2.33
CA LEU A 313 -15.55 6.12 -3.45
C LEU A 313 -16.01 7.33 -4.27
N ASN A 314 -15.13 8.30 -4.47
CA ASN A 314 -15.33 9.42 -5.38
C ASN A 314 -14.30 9.34 -6.51
N THR A 315 -14.76 9.43 -7.75
CA THR A 315 -13.92 9.64 -8.93
C THR A 315 -14.24 11.00 -9.52
N ASN A 316 -13.25 11.87 -9.64
CA ASN A 316 -13.37 13.23 -10.15
C ASN A 316 -12.25 13.52 -11.17
N ASP A 317 -12.37 14.65 -11.86
CA ASP A 317 -11.34 15.25 -12.71
C ASP A 317 -10.70 14.25 -13.69
N ASP A 318 -11.49 13.73 -14.62
CA ASP A 318 -11.06 12.80 -15.69
C ASP A 318 -10.43 11.47 -15.18
N SER A 319 -10.66 11.11 -13.92
CA SER A 319 -10.16 9.84 -13.36
C SER A 319 -10.83 8.61 -13.96
N SER A 320 -10.10 7.49 -13.99
CA SER A 320 -10.54 6.26 -14.69
C SER A 320 -10.36 4.98 -13.89
N ILE A 321 -11.31 4.05 -14.04
CA ILE A 321 -11.21 2.65 -13.60
C ILE A 321 -11.38 1.77 -14.82
N THR A 322 -10.28 1.24 -15.36
CA THR A 322 -10.27 0.62 -16.70
C THR A 322 -9.53 -0.71 -16.78
N ASP A 323 -9.96 -1.60 -17.67
CA ASP A 323 -9.27 -2.87 -17.98
C ASP A 323 -9.08 -3.80 -16.77
N ASN A 324 -9.95 -3.71 -15.77
CA ASN A 324 -9.90 -4.60 -14.62
C ASN A 324 -10.73 -5.88 -14.88
N SER A 325 -10.23 -7.02 -14.42
CA SER A 325 -10.74 -8.34 -14.82
C SER A 325 -10.94 -9.29 -13.64
N PRO A 326 -12.00 -9.12 -12.82
CA PRO A 326 -12.27 -10.02 -11.72
C PRO A 326 -12.84 -11.36 -12.20
N ILE A 327 -12.60 -12.39 -11.40
CA ILE A 327 -13.08 -13.76 -11.63
C ILE A 327 -14.61 -13.80 -11.62
N GLN A 328 -15.28 -13.00 -10.77
CA GLN A 328 -16.74 -13.08 -10.61
C GLN A 328 -17.47 -11.78 -10.91
N ASN A 329 -17.33 -10.73 -10.10
CA ASN A 329 -18.28 -9.61 -10.14
C ASN A 329 -17.62 -8.23 -10.06
N GLY A 330 -18.31 -7.23 -10.61
CA GLY A 330 -17.92 -5.83 -10.53
C GLY A 330 -16.59 -5.60 -11.20
N GLY A 331 -16.57 -5.60 -12.55
CA GLY A 331 -15.32 -5.54 -13.32
C GLY A 331 -14.44 -4.39 -12.88
N GLY A 332 -14.97 -3.18 -12.99
CA GLY A 332 -14.36 -1.99 -12.40
C GLY A 332 -14.63 -1.93 -10.91
N ILE A 333 -15.91 -1.88 -10.52
CA ILE A 333 -16.32 -1.64 -9.13
C ILE A 333 -17.33 -2.69 -8.65
N PHE A 334 -17.10 -3.23 -7.44
CA PHE A 334 -18.15 -3.85 -6.63
C PHE A 334 -18.51 -2.90 -5.48
N ASN A 335 -19.73 -2.37 -5.48
CA ASN A 335 -20.27 -1.53 -4.42
C ASN A 335 -21.23 -2.34 -3.53
N ARG A 336 -20.81 -2.66 -2.30
CA ARG A 336 -21.60 -3.40 -1.31
C ARG A 336 -22.10 -2.44 -0.24
N MET A 337 -23.34 -1.98 -0.36
CA MET A 337 -23.97 -1.09 0.63
C MET A 337 -23.16 0.18 0.94
N GLY A 338 -22.28 0.59 0.01
CA GLY A 338 -21.49 1.80 0.07
C GLY A 338 -21.99 2.86 -0.92
N ILE A 339 -21.21 3.92 -1.06
CA ILE A 339 -21.50 5.06 -1.94
C ILE A 339 -20.40 5.16 -3.00
N VAL A 340 -20.80 5.24 -4.27
CA VAL A 340 -19.92 5.55 -5.40
C VAL A 340 -20.43 6.82 -6.06
N ASN A 341 -19.57 7.83 -6.19
CA ASN A 341 -19.86 9.06 -6.92
C ASN A 341 -18.86 9.21 -8.07
N MET A 342 -19.38 9.41 -9.28
CA MET A 342 -18.59 9.73 -10.46
C MET A 342 -18.93 11.15 -10.90
N ASN A 343 -17.93 12.02 -10.94
CA ASN A 343 -18.05 13.42 -11.33
C ASN A 343 -16.96 13.80 -12.33
N ASP A 344 -17.12 14.98 -12.92
CA ASP A 344 -16.13 15.67 -13.73
C ASP A 344 -15.48 14.76 -14.79
N TRP A 345 -16.28 14.27 -15.74
CA TRP A 345 -15.85 13.42 -16.87
C TRP A 345 -15.17 12.09 -16.50
N SER A 346 -15.25 11.65 -15.25
CA SER A 346 -14.69 10.37 -14.81
C SER A 346 -15.30 9.18 -15.54
N SER A 347 -14.52 8.11 -15.68
CA SER A 347 -14.88 6.95 -16.50
C SER A 347 -14.66 5.60 -15.82
N ILE A 348 -15.56 4.65 -16.13
CA ILE A 348 -15.37 3.22 -15.86
C ILE A 348 -15.48 2.49 -17.19
N SER A 349 -14.36 2.01 -17.71
CA SER A 349 -14.27 1.52 -19.08
C SER A 349 -13.63 0.16 -19.23
N ASP A 350 -14.06 -0.60 -20.23
CA ASP A 350 -13.35 -1.80 -20.70
C ASP A 350 -13.06 -2.86 -19.61
N ASN A 351 -13.83 -2.84 -18.53
CA ASN A 351 -13.71 -3.82 -17.47
C ASN A 351 -14.50 -5.09 -17.83
N ASN A 352 -13.99 -6.24 -17.40
CA ASN A 352 -14.51 -7.54 -17.81
C ASN A 352 -14.76 -8.48 -16.63
N ALA A 353 -16.03 -8.69 -16.27
CA ALA A 353 -16.42 -9.61 -15.21
C ALA A 353 -17.06 -10.89 -15.76
N THR A 354 -17.02 -11.98 -15.00
CA THR A 354 -17.70 -13.21 -15.44
C THR A 354 -19.21 -13.14 -15.19
N PHE A 355 -19.65 -12.79 -13.98
CA PHE A 355 -21.04 -13.00 -13.57
C PHE A 355 -21.89 -11.74 -13.61
N PHE A 356 -21.55 -10.70 -12.87
CA PHE A 356 -22.45 -9.55 -12.70
C PHE A 356 -21.69 -8.23 -12.68
N GLY A 357 -22.24 -7.21 -13.35
CA GLY A 357 -21.69 -5.86 -13.34
C GLY A 357 -20.35 -5.78 -14.06
N GLY A 358 -20.35 -5.68 -15.38
CA GLY A 358 -19.11 -5.53 -16.16
C GLY A 358 -18.37 -4.27 -15.74
N GLY A 359 -19.04 -3.12 -15.69
CA GLY A 359 -18.48 -1.89 -15.10
C GLY A 359 -18.66 -1.89 -13.59
N VAL A 360 -19.92 -1.85 -13.14
CA VAL A 360 -20.29 -1.72 -11.74
C VAL A 360 -21.29 -2.78 -11.32
N LEU A 361 -21.01 -3.47 -10.22
CA LEU A 361 -22.04 -4.17 -9.46
C LEU A 361 -22.43 -3.32 -8.25
N ASN A 362 -23.70 -2.92 -8.17
CA ASN A 362 -24.25 -2.21 -7.04
C ASN A 362 -25.18 -3.12 -6.22
N SER A 363 -24.77 -3.51 -5.02
CA SER A 363 -25.52 -4.40 -4.12
C SER A 363 -25.97 -3.63 -2.89
N GLY A 364 -27.22 -3.15 -2.89
CA GLY A 364 -27.81 -2.39 -1.79
C GLY A 364 -27.17 -1.01 -1.54
N GLY A 365 -26.20 -0.59 -2.36
CA GLY A 365 -25.52 0.69 -2.24
C GLY A 365 -26.14 1.77 -3.14
N THR A 366 -25.45 2.91 -3.21
CA THR A 366 -25.79 4.02 -4.10
C THR A 366 -24.67 4.27 -5.10
N VAL A 367 -25.02 4.38 -6.38
CA VAL A 367 -24.14 4.86 -7.45
C VAL A 367 -24.73 6.14 -8.00
N THR A 368 -23.96 7.22 -8.00
CA THR A 368 -24.34 8.50 -8.59
C THR A 368 -23.35 8.87 -9.68
N MET A 369 -23.85 9.17 -10.88
CA MET A 369 -23.06 9.67 -11.99
C MET A 369 -23.50 11.09 -12.34
N ASN A 370 -22.57 12.04 -12.38
CA ASN A 370 -22.79 13.45 -12.69
C ASN A 370 -21.78 13.93 -13.75
N ASP A 371 -21.95 15.16 -14.20
CA ASP A 371 -20.94 15.94 -14.94
C ASP A 371 -20.32 15.17 -16.12
N GLN A 372 -21.17 14.62 -16.98
CA GLN A 372 -20.77 13.86 -18.18
C GLN A 372 -19.89 12.63 -17.92
N SER A 373 -19.85 12.13 -16.67
CA SER A 373 -19.17 10.88 -16.33
C SER A 373 -19.77 9.69 -17.07
N SER A 374 -18.94 8.67 -17.34
CA SER A 374 -19.30 7.60 -18.27
C SER A 374 -18.97 6.19 -17.80
N ILE A 375 -19.80 5.22 -18.19
CA ILE A 375 -19.53 3.78 -18.05
C ILE A 375 -19.61 3.15 -19.43
N THR A 376 -18.47 2.74 -19.99
CA THR A 376 -18.39 2.37 -21.41
C THR A 376 -17.59 1.12 -21.71
N GLY A 377 -17.99 0.36 -22.74
CA GLY A 377 -17.17 -0.77 -23.23
C GLY A 377 -17.05 -1.95 -22.24
N ASN A 378 -17.76 -1.92 -21.12
CA ASN A 378 -17.63 -2.97 -20.11
C ASN A 378 -18.38 -4.23 -20.52
N MET A 379 -17.81 -5.39 -20.18
CA MET A 379 -18.29 -6.70 -20.60
C MET A 379 -18.59 -7.60 -19.41
N VAL A 380 -19.67 -8.40 -19.53
CA VAL A 380 -19.98 -9.48 -18.59
C VAL A 380 -20.60 -10.67 -19.29
N THR A 381 -20.29 -11.89 -18.85
CA THR A 381 -20.86 -13.10 -19.48
C THR A 381 -22.30 -13.41 -19.04
N ARG A 382 -22.81 -12.77 -17.98
CA ARG A 382 -24.23 -12.89 -17.58
C ARG A 382 -24.96 -11.55 -17.62
N GLN A 383 -24.94 -10.74 -16.57
CA GLN A 383 -25.92 -9.65 -16.45
C GLN A 383 -25.35 -8.31 -16.00
N GLY A 384 -25.89 -7.22 -16.54
CA GLY A 384 -25.50 -5.85 -16.19
C GLY A 384 -24.13 -5.49 -16.77
N GLY A 385 -24.03 -5.25 -18.08
CA GLY A 385 -22.75 -4.96 -18.74
C GLY A 385 -22.13 -3.68 -18.20
N GLY A 386 -22.87 -2.57 -18.23
CA GLY A 386 -22.47 -1.33 -17.56
C GLY A 386 -22.69 -1.45 -16.05
N ILE A 387 -23.95 -1.57 -15.63
CA ILE A 387 -24.33 -1.66 -14.21
C ILE A 387 -25.26 -2.86 -13.96
N TYR A 388 -24.94 -3.66 -12.93
CA TYR A 388 -25.89 -4.56 -12.28
C TYR A 388 -26.34 -3.96 -10.95
N ASN A 389 -27.57 -3.45 -10.88
CA ASN A 389 -28.14 -2.86 -9.67
C ASN A 389 -29.05 -3.87 -8.95
N SER A 390 -28.68 -4.28 -7.74
CA SER A 390 -29.40 -5.24 -6.90
C SER A 390 -29.84 -4.58 -5.62
N CYS A 391 -31.14 -4.30 -5.49
CA CYS A 391 -31.73 -3.64 -4.32
C CYS A 391 -31.07 -2.30 -3.93
N GLY A 392 -30.33 -1.66 -4.85
CA GLY A 392 -29.63 -0.40 -4.63
C GLY A 392 -30.24 0.77 -5.41
N ILE A 393 -29.57 1.91 -5.39
CA ILE A 393 -29.97 3.14 -6.07
C ILE A 393 -28.92 3.49 -7.12
N VAL A 394 -29.37 3.80 -8.34
CA VAL A 394 -28.54 4.41 -9.38
C VAL A 394 -29.15 5.75 -9.76
N ASN A 395 -28.36 6.81 -9.63
CA ASN A 395 -28.71 8.16 -10.06
C ASN A 395 -27.79 8.55 -11.21
N MET A 396 -28.36 9.03 -12.31
CA MET A 396 -27.61 9.57 -13.42
C MET A 396 -28.13 10.99 -13.70
N ASN A 397 -27.24 11.98 -13.60
CA ASN A 397 -27.52 13.40 -13.74
C ASN A 397 -26.56 14.05 -14.76
N ASP A 398 -26.83 15.30 -15.12
CA ASP A 398 -25.85 16.21 -15.71
C ASP A 398 -25.07 15.64 -16.92
N GLY A 399 -25.78 14.95 -17.82
CA GLY A 399 -25.23 14.40 -19.05
C GLY A 399 -24.45 13.10 -18.89
N ALA A 400 -24.52 12.44 -17.74
CA ALA A 400 -23.92 11.13 -17.52
C ALA A 400 -24.39 10.09 -18.55
N ALA A 401 -23.49 9.18 -18.93
CA ALA A 401 -23.72 8.23 -20.02
C ALA A 401 -23.32 6.79 -19.69
N ILE A 402 -24.11 5.82 -20.15
CA ILE A 402 -23.78 4.39 -20.14
C ILE A 402 -23.94 3.84 -21.56
N SER A 403 -22.82 3.48 -22.20
CA SER A 403 -22.85 3.09 -23.62
C SER A 403 -21.82 2.05 -24.04
N GLY A 404 -22.13 1.28 -25.08
CA GLY A 404 -21.19 0.31 -25.63
C GLY A 404 -20.91 -0.89 -24.71
N ASN A 405 -21.71 -1.08 -23.65
CA ASN A 405 -21.51 -2.18 -22.71
C ASN A 405 -22.22 -3.46 -23.19
N ALA A 406 -21.67 -4.62 -22.83
CA ALA A 406 -22.11 -5.92 -23.32
C ALA A 406 -22.41 -6.91 -22.18
N ALA A 407 -23.57 -7.59 -22.28
CA ALA A 407 -24.00 -8.65 -21.37
C ALA A 407 -24.84 -9.71 -22.11
N THR A 408 -25.33 -10.75 -21.42
CA THR A 408 -26.44 -11.58 -21.95
C THR A 408 -27.82 -10.99 -21.64
N SER A 409 -27.91 -10.13 -20.61
CA SER A 409 -29.10 -9.36 -20.28
C SER A 409 -28.73 -8.06 -19.55
N GLY A 410 -29.41 -6.96 -19.89
CA GLY A 410 -29.09 -5.63 -19.36
C GLY A 410 -27.68 -5.19 -19.73
N GLY A 411 -27.42 -5.03 -21.04
CA GLY A 411 -26.13 -4.57 -21.55
C GLY A 411 -25.71 -3.26 -20.91
N GLY A 412 -26.60 -2.26 -20.85
CA GLY A 412 -26.34 -1.00 -20.15
C GLY A 412 -26.56 -1.18 -18.64
N ILE A 413 -27.82 -1.33 -18.23
CA ILE A 413 -28.22 -1.53 -16.84
C ILE A 413 -29.12 -2.76 -16.73
N LEU A 414 -28.87 -3.61 -15.73
CA LEU A 414 -29.88 -4.51 -15.17
C LEU A 414 -30.26 -4.04 -13.78
N ASN A 415 -31.54 -3.75 -13.55
CA ASN A 415 -32.08 -3.29 -12.27
C ASN A 415 -32.95 -4.35 -11.60
N PHE A 416 -32.37 -5.11 -10.68
CA PHE A 416 -33.04 -6.15 -9.92
C PHE A 416 -33.50 -5.62 -8.55
N GLY A 417 -34.76 -5.16 -8.48
CA GLY A 417 -35.38 -4.71 -7.23
C GLY A 417 -34.80 -3.40 -6.66
N GLY A 418 -34.03 -2.66 -7.46
CA GLY A 418 -33.48 -1.35 -7.10
C GLY A 418 -34.24 -0.16 -7.70
N THR A 419 -33.72 1.04 -7.46
CA THR A 419 -34.25 2.30 -7.99
C THR A 419 -33.30 2.88 -9.05
N LEU A 420 -33.86 3.35 -10.17
CA LEU A 420 -33.13 4.09 -11.20
C LEU A 420 -33.73 5.49 -11.32
N ASN A 421 -32.89 6.52 -11.20
CA ASN A 421 -33.23 7.92 -11.43
C ASN A 421 -32.38 8.44 -12.58
N LEU A 422 -33.00 8.70 -13.74
CA LEU A 422 -32.31 9.08 -14.98
C LEU A 422 -32.77 10.48 -15.40
N ASP A 423 -32.08 11.53 -14.94
CA ASP A 423 -32.38 12.93 -15.24
C ASP A 423 -31.20 13.56 -15.99
N PRO A 424 -31.45 14.47 -16.95
CA PRO A 424 -31.03 14.33 -18.36
C PRO A 424 -29.76 13.46 -18.62
N SER A 425 -29.93 12.14 -18.62
CA SER A 425 -28.85 11.16 -18.83
C SER A 425 -29.15 10.14 -19.94
N ALA A 426 -28.11 9.48 -20.46
CA ALA A 426 -28.22 8.64 -21.65
C ALA A 426 -27.75 7.19 -21.40
N VAL A 427 -28.57 6.21 -21.80
CA VAL A 427 -28.21 4.78 -21.83
C VAL A 427 -28.46 4.26 -23.24
N PHE A 428 -27.40 4.06 -24.03
CA PHE A 428 -27.50 3.81 -25.48
C PHE A 428 -26.40 2.89 -26.01
N ASP A 429 -26.59 2.31 -27.19
CA ASP A 429 -25.61 1.42 -27.86
C ASP A 429 -25.09 0.26 -26.99
N ASN A 430 -25.90 -0.23 -26.05
CA ASN A 430 -25.54 -1.39 -25.24
C ASN A 430 -26.15 -2.67 -25.80
N THR A 431 -25.44 -3.79 -25.65
CA THR A 431 -25.84 -5.10 -26.20
C THR A 431 -26.14 -6.11 -25.07
N PRO A 432 -27.28 -6.82 -25.11
CA PRO A 432 -28.36 -6.74 -26.09
C PRO A 432 -29.34 -5.58 -25.85
N ASN A 433 -29.38 -5.04 -24.63
CA ASN A 433 -30.38 -4.05 -24.22
C ASN A 433 -29.74 -2.94 -23.41
N ASN A 434 -30.29 -1.74 -23.54
CA ASN A 434 -29.90 -0.61 -22.71
C ASN A 434 -30.31 -0.80 -21.25
N ILE A 435 -31.56 -1.17 -20.98
CA ILE A 435 -32.08 -1.35 -19.61
C ILE A 435 -32.97 -2.58 -19.53
N VAL A 436 -32.80 -3.39 -18.47
CA VAL A 436 -33.68 -4.51 -18.08
C VAL A 436 -34.06 -4.34 -16.61
N GLY A 437 -35.32 -4.61 -16.26
CA GLY A 437 -35.87 -4.49 -14.89
C GLY A 437 -36.24 -5.82 -14.25
#